data_AF-A0A538QZW4-F1
#
_entry.id   AF-A0A538QZW4-F1
#
_cell.length_a   1.000
_cell.length_b   1.000
_cell.length_c   1.000
_cell.angle_alpha   90.00
_cell.angle_beta   90.00
_cell.angle_gamma   90.00
#
_symmetry.space_group_name_H-M   'P 1'
#
loop_
_entity.id
_entity.type
_entity.pdbx_description
1 polymer ?
#
loop_
_entity_poly.entity_id
_entity_poly.type
_entity_poly.pdbx_seq_one_letter_code
_entity_poly.pdbx_strand_id
1 'polypeptide(L)'
;MTFSSPSLIRHLQELARQITARPHPADALYAAFQGNSIAHAFATHVEADDHVCAMAATVGHIKAEVAPCDGLGAADSISELVLRTQRRIVLAELDVLSDLTAEPSTRDRWTALAFSPFEQLDDWISYVGHKVNGIAQWWIDYRGQAAERAEYRAALRKAHVAMRNLAERTKATPFLLDAIVRTDWPAVQAPCSRISIALTIPIDVDPDMPVLVIAPRSAEHVVERAS
;
A
#
# COMPACT_ATOMS: atom_id res chain seq x y z
N MET A 1 2.20 -17.94 6.93
CA MET A 1 0.91 -17.43 6.42
C MET A 1 0.98 -17.43 4.90
N THR A 2 -0.07 -17.88 4.21
CA THR A 2 -0.16 -17.78 2.75
C THR A 2 -0.48 -16.35 2.37
N PHE A 3 0.41 -15.72 1.61
CA PHE A 3 0.25 -14.37 1.10
C PHE A 3 -1.00 -14.25 0.22
N SER A 4 -1.77 -13.17 0.36
CA SER A 4 -2.99 -12.92 -0.43
C SER A 4 -3.05 -11.47 -0.93
N SER A 5 -2.73 -11.24 -2.20
CA SER A 5 -2.87 -9.90 -2.79
C SER A 5 -4.27 -9.30 -2.67
N PRO A 6 -5.39 -10.05 -2.85
CA PRO A 6 -6.72 -9.49 -2.63
C PRO A 6 -6.91 -8.95 -1.21
N SER A 7 -6.40 -9.67 -0.19
CA SER A 7 -6.43 -9.21 1.20
C SER A 7 -5.66 -7.90 1.34
N LEU A 8 -4.41 -7.85 0.91
CA LEU A 8 -3.57 -6.65 1.04
C LEU A 8 -4.13 -5.44 0.28
N ILE A 9 -4.67 -5.65 -0.92
CA ILE A 9 -5.33 -4.59 -1.69
C ILE A 9 -6.51 -4.01 -0.90
N ARG A 10 -7.35 -4.86 -0.31
CA ARG A 10 -8.47 -4.40 0.53
C ARG A 10 -7.98 -3.55 1.71
N HIS A 11 -6.91 -3.98 2.38
CA HIS A 11 -6.35 -3.22 3.49
C HIS A 11 -5.73 -1.88 3.04
N LEU A 12 -5.05 -1.85 1.88
CA LEU A 12 -4.54 -0.59 1.32
C LEU A 12 -5.65 0.37 0.92
N GLN A 13 -6.73 -0.12 0.31
CA GLN A 13 -7.90 0.68 -0.02
C GLN A 13 -8.59 1.23 1.23
N GLU A 14 -8.71 0.40 2.26
CA GLU A 14 -9.25 0.82 3.55
C GLU A 14 -8.37 1.87 4.22
N LEU A 15 -7.04 1.69 4.20
CA LEU A 15 -6.10 2.68 4.70
C LEU A 15 -6.20 4.00 3.92
N ALA A 16 -6.29 3.94 2.59
CA ALA A 16 -6.48 5.13 1.75
C ALA A 16 -7.77 5.87 2.13
N ARG A 17 -8.88 5.13 2.28
CA ARG A 17 -10.17 5.67 2.72
C ARG A 17 -10.06 6.33 4.09
N GLN A 18 -9.39 5.71 5.05
CA GLN A 18 -9.20 6.29 6.39
C GLN A 18 -8.36 7.57 6.33
N ILE A 19 -7.27 7.58 5.56
CA ILE A 19 -6.43 8.78 5.40
C ILE A 19 -7.21 9.93 4.77
N THR A 20 -8.03 9.67 3.75
CA THR A 20 -8.88 10.70 3.12
C THR A 20 -10.02 11.12 4.06
N ALA A 21 -10.60 10.19 4.80
CA ALA A 21 -11.68 10.43 5.74
C ALA A 21 -11.20 11.01 7.08
N ARG A 22 -9.92 11.43 7.18
CA ARG A 22 -9.34 11.98 8.40
C ARG A 22 -10.30 13.05 8.94
N PRO A 23 -10.91 12.84 10.11
CA PRO A 23 -11.68 13.89 10.76
C PRO A 23 -10.74 15.08 10.84
N HIS A 24 -11.18 16.31 10.56
CA HIS A 24 -10.35 17.51 10.79
C HIS A 24 -10.41 17.78 12.30
N PRO A 25 -9.60 17.10 13.14
CA PRO A 25 -9.86 17.08 14.57
C PRO A 25 -9.44 18.42 15.14
N ALA A 26 -8.48 19.10 14.50
CA ALA A 26 -8.06 20.45 14.82
C ALA A 26 -9.22 21.43 14.64
N ASP A 27 -9.92 21.42 13.51
CA ASP A 27 -11.02 22.35 13.26
C ASP A 27 -12.26 22.04 14.12
N ALA A 28 -12.57 20.76 14.32
CA ALA A 28 -13.68 20.33 15.15
C ALA A 28 -13.41 20.54 16.66
N LEU A 29 -12.20 20.25 17.15
CA LEU A 29 -11.78 20.58 18.51
C LEU A 29 -11.70 22.09 18.69
N TYR A 30 -11.16 22.83 17.74
CA TYR A 30 -11.10 24.29 17.79
C TYR A 30 -12.51 24.90 17.81
N ALA A 31 -13.44 24.42 16.99
CA ALA A 31 -14.84 24.82 17.02
C ALA A 31 -15.52 24.46 18.36
N ALA A 32 -15.23 23.30 18.94
CA ALA A 32 -15.75 22.89 20.24
C ALA A 32 -15.17 23.73 21.40
N PHE A 33 -13.89 24.13 21.30
CA PHE A 33 -13.23 25.05 22.23
C PHE A 33 -13.74 26.50 22.09
N GLN A 34 -14.12 26.92 20.88
CA GLN A 34 -14.69 28.25 20.63
C GLN A 34 -16.19 28.35 20.95
N GLY A 35 -16.90 27.22 21.06
CA GLY A 35 -18.35 27.19 21.19
C GLY A 35 -18.88 26.22 22.25
N ASN A 36 -18.46 26.37 23.51
CA ASN A 36 -19.14 25.97 24.78
C ASN A 36 -19.92 24.64 24.87
N SER A 37 -19.67 23.63 24.02
CA SER A 37 -20.33 22.32 24.09
C SER A 37 -19.32 21.21 24.37
N ILE A 38 -19.12 20.93 25.66
CA ILE A 38 -18.29 19.82 26.15
C ILE A 38 -18.75 18.49 25.55
N ALA A 39 -20.06 18.29 25.35
CA ALA A 39 -20.60 17.09 24.72
C ALA A 39 -20.15 16.92 23.27
N HIS A 40 -20.08 18.01 22.50
CA HIS A 40 -19.60 17.99 21.12
C HIS A 40 -18.08 17.77 21.05
N ALA A 41 -17.32 18.36 21.98
CA ALA A 41 -15.88 18.11 22.13
C ALA A 41 -15.61 16.62 22.43
N PHE A 42 -16.39 16.04 23.34
CA PHE A 42 -16.25 14.63 23.73
C PHE A 42 -16.62 13.68 22.59
N ALA A 43 -17.74 13.92 21.89
CA ALA A 43 -18.13 13.10 20.73
C ALA A 43 -17.06 13.13 19.64
N THR A 44 -16.56 14.32 19.28
CA THR A 44 -15.45 14.49 18.32
C THR A 44 -14.19 13.74 18.77
N HIS A 45 -13.89 13.73 20.07
CA HIS A 45 -12.73 13.02 20.60
C HIS A 45 -12.86 11.50 20.49
N VAL A 46 -14.04 10.95 20.82
CA VAL A 46 -14.33 9.52 20.67
C VAL A 46 -14.23 9.10 19.20
N GLU A 47 -14.82 9.86 18.28
CA GLU A 47 -14.72 9.60 16.84
C GLU A 47 -13.27 9.63 16.34
N ALA A 48 -12.45 10.55 16.87
CA ALA A 48 -11.03 10.60 16.54
C ALA A 48 -10.25 9.39 17.11
N ASP A 49 -10.53 8.96 18.34
CA ASP A 49 -9.90 7.76 18.95
C ASP A 49 -10.27 6.50 18.17
N ASP A 50 -11.55 6.33 17.83
CA ASP A 50 -12.05 5.22 17.02
C ASP A 50 -11.40 5.19 15.63
N HIS A 51 -11.25 6.37 15.01
CA HIS A 51 -10.57 6.50 13.72
C HIS A 51 -9.09 6.10 13.80
N VAL A 52 -8.36 6.59 14.81
CA VAL A 52 -6.94 6.22 15.03
C VAL A 52 -6.82 4.72 15.32
N CYS A 53 -7.74 4.15 16.09
CA CYS A 53 -7.79 2.72 16.38
C CYS A 53 -7.98 1.88 15.11
N ALA A 54 -8.94 2.25 14.27
CA ALA A 54 -9.20 1.59 12.99
C ALA A 54 -7.98 1.69 12.04
N MET A 55 -7.34 2.86 11.98
CA MET A 55 -6.12 3.06 11.21
C MET A 55 -4.98 2.18 11.68
N ALA A 56 -4.72 2.14 12.99
CA ALA A 56 -3.61 1.33 13.51
C ALA A 56 -3.87 -0.17 13.33
N ALA A 57 -5.12 -0.63 13.46
CA ALA A 57 -5.49 -2.01 13.15
C ALA A 57 -5.22 -2.35 11.69
N THR A 58 -5.63 -1.47 10.77
CA THR A 58 -5.40 -1.65 9.31
C THR A 58 -3.91 -1.68 8.98
N VAL A 59 -3.13 -0.75 9.53
CA VAL A 59 -1.67 -0.72 9.41
C VAL A 59 -1.03 -1.98 10.01
N GLY A 60 -1.52 -2.45 11.15
CA GLY A 60 -1.08 -3.67 11.81
C GLY A 60 -1.27 -4.91 10.93
N HIS A 61 -2.43 -5.04 10.27
CA HIS A 61 -2.69 -6.11 9.32
C HIS A 61 -1.75 -6.06 8.11
N ILE A 62 -1.56 -4.88 7.51
CA ILE A 62 -0.61 -4.71 6.39
C ILE A 62 0.81 -5.11 6.82
N LYS A 63 1.27 -4.65 7.98
CA LYS A 63 2.57 -5.01 8.54
C LYS A 63 2.74 -6.51 8.70
N ALA A 64 1.75 -7.19 9.25
CA ALA A 64 1.81 -8.62 9.52
C ALA A 64 1.97 -9.46 8.23
N GLU A 65 1.42 -8.98 7.12
CA GLU A 65 1.52 -9.64 5.82
C GLU A 65 2.82 -9.29 5.07
N VAL A 66 3.37 -8.09 5.26
CA VAL A 66 4.51 -7.57 4.47
C VAL A 66 5.86 -7.74 5.16
N ALA A 67 5.99 -7.34 6.43
CA ALA A 67 7.28 -7.28 7.12
C ALA A 67 8.01 -8.63 7.25
N PRO A 68 7.33 -9.79 7.42
CA PRO A 68 8.01 -11.08 7.46
C PRO A 68 8.62 -11.50 6.11
N CYS A 69 8.17 -10.91 4.99
CA CYS A 69 8.48 -11.39 3.64
C CYS A 69 9.53 -10.55 2.91
N ASP A 70 9.78 -9.31 3.33
CA ASP A 70 10.64 -8.39 2.58
C ASP A 70 12.09 -8.31 3.11
N GLY A 71 12.36 -8.87 4.30
CA GLY A 71 13.69 -8.87 4.92
C GLY A 71 14.15 -7.49 5.43
N LEU A 72 13.28 -6.48 5.40
CA LEU A 72 13.64 -5.11 5.75
C LEU A 72 13.23 -4.74 7.18
N GLY A 73 12.61 -5.63 7.95
CA GLY A 73 12.18 -5.36 9.33
C GLY A 73 11.03 -4.34 9.43
N ALA A 74 10.89 -3.66 10.57
CA ALA A 74 9.78 -2.75 10.83
C ALA A 74 9.82 -1.48 9.94
N ALA A 75 8.71 -1.13 9.28
CA ALA A 75 8.64 0.11 8.50
C ALA A 75 8.73 1.36 9.39
N ASP A 76 9.44 2.39 8.91
CA ASP A 76 9.70 3.66 9.61
C ASP A 76 8.53 4.67 9.42
N SER A 77 7.76 4.53 8.33
CA SER A 77 6.60 5.39 8.02
C SER A 77 5.48 4.62 7.31
N ILE A 78 4.26 5.16 7.35
CA ILE A 78 3.12 4.57 6.62
C ILE A 78 3.38 4.64 5.11
N SER A 79 4.04 5.71 4.65
CA SER A 79 4.45 5.89 3.25
C SER A 79 5.38 4.76 2.79
N GLU A 80 6.37 4.39 3.60
CA GLU A 80 7.26 3.25 3.33
C GLU A 80 6.49 1.92 3.33
N LEU A 81 5.63 1.70 4.33
CA LEU A 81 4.84 0.47 4.43
C LEU A 81 3.98 0.28 3.17
N VAL A 82 3.40 1.35 2.64
CA VAL A 82 2.60 1.33 1.41
C VAL A 82 3.47 0.93 0.22
N LEU A 83 4.64 1.54 0.02
CA LEU A 83 5.55 1.17 -1.09
C LEU A 83 5.99 -0.29 -1.01
N ARG A 84 6.32 -0.77 0.19
CA ARG A 84 6.66 -2.18 0.43
C ARG A 84 5.50 -3.10 0.09
N THR A 85 4.28 -2.72 0.47
CA THR A 85 3.05 -3.48 0.18
C THR A 85 2.78 -3.53 -1.32
N GLN A 86 2.84 -2.38 -2.01
CA GLN A 86 2.67 -2.29 -3.45
C GLN A 86 3.68 -3.17 -4.19
N ARG A 87 4.96 -3.05 -3.81
CA ARG A 87 6.03 -3.91 -4.36
C ARG A 87 5.70 -5.39 -4.15
N ARG A 88 5.28 -5.77 -2.94
CA ARG A 88 4.97 -7.17 -2.63
C ARG A 88 3.82 -7.71 -3.46
N ILE A 89 2.72 -6.95 -3.59
CA ILE A 89 1.59 -7.31 -4.45
C ILE A 89 2.05 -7.47 -5.89
N VAL A 90 2.74 -6.47 -6.44
CA VAL A 90 3.16 -6.52 -7.85
C VAL A 90 4.04 -7.73 -8.11
N LEU A 91 5.06 -7.97 -7.29
CA LEU A 91 5.96 -9.13 -7.47
C LEU A 91 5.21 -10.46 -7.38
N ALA A 92 4.29 -10.62 -6.43
CA ALA A 92 3.52 -11.85 -6.32
C ALA A 92 2.56 -12.07 -7.50
N GLU A 93 1.96 -11.02 -8.05
CA GLU A 93 1.13 -11.14 -9.25
C GLU A 93 1.97 -11.39 -10.52
N LEU A 94 3.20 -10.89 -10.57
CA LEU A 94 4.15 -11.23 -11.63
C LEU A 94 4.55 -12.71 -11.57
N ASP A 95 4.72 -13.29 -10.38
CA ASP A 95 4.96 -14.72 -10.20
C ASP A 95 3.77 -15.54 -10.74
N VAL A 96 2.53 -15.14 -10.42
CA VAL A 96 1.32 -15.78 -10.97
C VAL A 96 1.28 -15.69 -12.50
N LEU A 97 1.62 -14.54 -13.08
CA LEU A 97 1.67 -14.38 -14.53
C LEU A 97 2.78 -15.25 -15.17
N SER A 98 3.90 -15.43 -14.49
CA SER A 98 5.00 -16.28 -14.94
C SER A 98 4.61 -17.77 -14.93
N ASP A 99 3.87 -18.20 -13.91
CA ASP A 99 3.34 -19.58 -13.87
C ASP A 99 2.38 -19.84 -15.03
N LEU A 100 1.57 -18.84 -15.42
CA LEU A 100 0.63 -18.95 -16.53
C LEU A 100 1.32 -18.99 -17.91
N THR A 101 2.53 -18.41 -18.08
CA THR A 101 3.30 -18.52 -19.34
C THR A 101 4.00 -19.86 -19.48
N ALA A 102 4.32 -20.51 -18.36
CA ALA A 102 4.90 -21.85 -18.36
C ALA A 102 3.92 -22.95 -18.81
N GLU A 103 2.60 -22.69 -18.77
CA GLU A 103 1.57 -23.64 -19.19
C GLU A 103 1.48 -23.75 -20.73
N PRO A 104 1.75 -24.93 -21.33
CA PRO A 104 1.72 -25.10 -22.78
C PRO A 104 0.35 -24.82 -23.42
N SER A 105 -0.73 -25.05 -22.68
CA SER A 105 -2.12 -24.86 -23.13
C SER A 105 -2.54 -23.40 -23.31
N THR A 106 -1.77 -22.44 -22.81
CA THR A 106 -2.10 -21.01 -22.90
C THR A 106 -1.30 -20.28 -23.97
N ARG A 107 -0.28 -20.94 -24.57
CA ARG A 107 0.67 -20.36 -25.54
C ARG A 107 -0.01 -19.62 -26.71
N ASP A 108 -1.03 -20.22 -27.30
CA ASP A 108 -1.72 -19.62 -28.46
C ASP A 108 -2.53 -18.38 -28.08
N ARG A 109 -3.05 -18.31 -26.85
CA ARG A 109 -3.85 -17.19 -26.36
C ARG A 109 -3.01 -15.95 -26.08
N TRP A 110 -1.73 -16.13 -25.72
CA TRP A 110 -0.80 -15.02 -25.46
C TRP A 110 -0.58 -14.17 -26.69
N THR A 111 -0.49 -14.77 -27.88
CA THR A 111 -0.26 -14.05 -29.15
C THR A 111 -1.34 -13.01 -29.50
N ALA A 112 -2.51 -13.08 -28.85
CA ALA A 112 -3.60 -12.13 -29.03
C ALA A 112 -3.54 -10.89 -28.11
N LEU A 113 -2.49 -10.73 -27.30
CA LEU A 113 -2.27 -9.55 -26.47
C LEU A 113 -1.32 -8.56 -27.16
N ALA A 114 -1.58 -7.27 -26.98
CA ALA A 114 -0.70 -6.22 -27.47
C ALA A 114 0.54 -6.10 -26.58
N PHE A 115 1.65 -6.76 -26.97
CA PHE A 115 2.90 -6.69 -26.22
C PHE A 115 3.75 -5.45 -26.54
N SER A 116 3.56 -4.78 -27.68
CA SER A 116 4.44 -3.68 -28.11
C SER A 116 4.64 -2.62 -27.01
N PRO A 117 5.90 -2.28 -26.66
CA PRO A 117 7.15 -2.60 -27.36
C PRO A 117 7.87 -3.88 -26.87
N PHE A 118 7.22 -4.75 -26.11
CA PHE A 118 7.72 -6.06 -25.71
C PHE A 118 7.42 -7.11 -26.78
N GLU A 119 8.26 -8.14 -26.86
CA GLU A 119 8.06 -9.26 -27.79
C GLU A 119 7.26 -10.38 -27.12
N GLN A 120 7.46 -10.59 -25.82
CA GLN A 120 6.83 -11.64 -25.03
C GLN A 120 6.31 -11.13 -23.68
N LEU A 121 5.40 -11.88 -23.05
CA LEU A 121 4.94 -11.59 -21.70
C LEU A 121 6.12 -11.61 -20.70
N ASP A 122 7.04 -12.56 -20.84
CA ASP A 122 8.18 -12.68 -19.93
C ASP A 122 9.08 -11.44 -19.96
N ASP A 123 9.18 -10.74 -21.11
CA ASP A 123 9.89 -9.45 -21.22
C ASP A 123 9.16 -8.35 -20.44
N TRP A 124 7.83 -8.32 -20.54
CA TRP A 124 7.00 -7.38 -19.79
C TRP A 124 7.09 -7.65 -18.29
N ILE A 125 6.99 -8.91 -17.86
CA ILE A 125 7.14 -9.35 -16.47
C ILE A 125 8.51 -8.92 -15.94
N SER A 126 9.57 -9.25 -16.66
CA SER A 126 10.95 -8.90 -16.29
C SER A 126 11.13 -7.38 -16.16
N TYR A 127 10.57 -6.62 -17.11
CA TYR A 127 10.63 -5.16 -17.07
C TYR A 127 9.92 -4.57 -15.85
N VAL A 128 8.68 -5.00 -15.56
CA VAL A 128 7.91 -4.50 -14.42
C VAL A 128 8.60 -4.89 -13.12
N GLY A 129 9.04 -6.14 -12.98
CA GLY A 129 9.78 -6.61 -11.81
C GLY A 129 11.06 -5.82 -11.57
N HIS A 130 11.85 -5.57 -12.62
CA HIS A 130 13.04 -4.74 -12.53
C HIS A 130 12.72 -3.29 -12.14
N LYS A 131 11.68 -2.69 -12.71
CA LYS A 131 11.26 -1.32 -12.38
C LYS A 131 10.81 -1.18 -10.93
N VAL A 132 9.97 -2.08 -10.44
CA VAL A 132 9.50 -2.06 -9.05
C VAL A 132 10.65 -2.22 -8.06
N ASN A 133 11.60 -3.12 -8.34
CA ASN A 133 12.80 -3.27 -7.51
C ASN A 133 13.70 -2.02 -7.56
N GLY A 134 13.92 -1.46 -8.75
CA GLY A 134 14.72 -0.24 -8.91
C GLY A 134 14.11 0.98 -8.21
N ILE A 135 12.79 1.10 -8.19
CA ILE A 135 12.07 2.16 -7.45
C ILE A 135 12.28 2.00 -5.94
N ALA A 136 12.22 0.75 -5.43
CA ALA A 136 12.42 0.49 -4.01
C ALA A 136 13.83 0.88 -3.54
N GLN A 137 14.85 0.67 -4.37
CA GLN A 137 16.23 1.01 -4.03
C GLN A 137 16.41 2.49 -3.68
N TRP A 138 15.63 3.40 -4.30
CA TRP A 138 15.78 4.84 -4.10
C TRP A 138 15.67 5.31 -2.65
N TRP A 139 14.90 4.60 -1.81
CA TRP A 139 14.71 4.99 -0.41
C TRP A 139 15.36 4.00 0.57
N ILE A 140 15.65 2.77 0.14
CA ILE A 140 16.32 1.76 0.99
C ILE A 140 17.69 2.27 1.46
N ASP A 141 18.43 2.94 0.58
CA ASP A 141 19.78 3.44 0.88
C ASP A 141 19.79 4.48 2.01
N TYR A 142 18.70 5.25 2.16
CA TYR A 142 18.54 6.29 3.18
C TYR A 142 17.95 5.78 4.50
N ARG A 143 17.59 4.49 4.58
CA ARG A 143 16.84 3.95 5.71
C ARG A 143 17.68 3.88 7.00
N GLY A 144 17.09 4.27 8.13
CA GLY A 144 17.77 4.29 9.43
C GLY A 144 18.79 5.44 9.60
N GLN A 145 18.95 6.31 8.59
CA GLN A 145 19.89 7.42 8.64
C GLN A 145 19.21 8.70 9.13
N ALA A 146 19.34 9.01 10.42
CA ALA A 146 18.67 10.17 11.03
C ALA A 146 19.06 11.51 10.37
N ALA A 147 20.31 11.63 9.88
CA ALA A 147 20.81 12.83 9.23
C ALA A 147 20.20 13.08 7.84
N GLU A 148 19.72 12.03 7.16
CA GLU A 148 19.23 12.06 5.78
C GLU A 148 17.70 11.98 5.70
N ARG A 149 17.01 12.37 6.78
CA ARG A 149 15.56 12.20 6.91
C ARG A 149 14.80 13.00 5.84
N ALA A 150 15.31 14.15 5.41
CA ALA A 150 14.69 14.95 4.35
C ALA A 150 14.80 14.27 2.97
N GLU A 151 15.98 13.71 2.67
CA GLU A 151 16.31 12.97 1.46
C GLU A 151 15.50 11.68 1.39
N TYR A 152 15.40 10.95 2.50
CA TYR A 152 14.54 9.76 2.64
C TYR A 152 13.08 10.09 2.29
N ARG A 153 12.51 11.18 2.83
CA ARG A 153 11.15 11.62 2.49
C ARG A 153 10.99 11.99 1.02
N ALA A 154 11.98 12.68 0.45
CA ALA A 154 11.97 13.02 -0.96
C ALA A 154 12.03 11.76 -1.84
N ALA A 155 12.84 10.77 -1.46
CA ALA A 155 12.93 9.48 -2.13
C ALA A 155 11.63 8.69 -2.05
N LEU A 156 10.95 8.66 -0.89
CA LEU A 156 9.64 8.03 -0.75
C LEU A 156 8.59 8.68 -1.67
N ARG A 157 8.49 10.03 -1.68
CA ARG A 157 7.57 10.74 -2.58
C ARG A 157 7.86 10.44 -4.04
N LYS A 158 9.14 10.48 -4.43
CA LYS A 158 9.59 10.13 -5.79
C LYS A 158 9.21 8.69 -6.14
N ALA A 159 9.35 7.76 -5.21
CA ALA A 159 9.00 6.36 -5.41
C ALA A 159 7.49 6.15 -5.61
N HIS A 160 6.63 6.81 -4.84
CA HIS A 160 5.17 6.79 -5.04
C HIS A 160 4.77 7.27 -6.43
N VAL A 161 5.33 8.40 -6.86
CA VAL A 161 5.09 8.94 -8.22
C VAL A 161 5.57 7.95 -9.28
N ALA A 162 6.72 7.31 -9.09
CA ALA A 162 7.24 6.33 -10.03
C ALA A 162 6.41 5.04 -10.10
N MET A 163 5.89 4.54 -8.96
CA MET A 163 4.97 3.40 -8.94
C MET A 163 3.70 3.72 -9.73
N ARG A 164 3.10 4.90 -9.51
CA ARG A 164 1.92 5.35 -10.27
C ARG A 164 2.22 5.48 -11.76
N ASN A 165 3.33 6.12 -12.10
CA ASN A 165 3.75 6.27 -13.50
C ASN A 165 3.96 4.91 -14.19
N LEU A 166 4.40 3.88 -13.46
CA LEU A 166 4.55 2.53 -14.02
C LEU A 166 3.23 1.98 -14.56
N ALA A 167 2.12 2.23 -13.86
CA ALA A 167 0.79 1.85 -14.34
C ALA A 167 0.25 2.78 -15.44
N GLU A 168 0.55 4.08 -15.38
CA GLU A 168 -0.16 5.08 -16.20
C GLU A 168 0.60 5.58 -17.44
N ARG A 169 1.94 5.59 -17.43
CA ARG A 169 2.75 6.41 -18.34
C ARG A 169 4.04 5.74 -18.83
N THR A 170 4.18 4.42 -18.65
CA THR A 170 5.37 3.71 -19.14
C THR A 170 5.05 2.85 -20.34
N LYS A 171 6.09 2.31 -20.97
CA LYS A 171 5.94 1.28 -22.00
C LYS A 171 5.22 0.02 -21.52
N ALA A 172 5.13 -0.24 -20.21
CA ALA A 172 4.36 -1.36 -19.65
C ALA A 172 2.85 -1.11 -19.61
N THR A 173 2.42 0.16 -19.66
CA THR A 173 1.02 0.56 -19.52
C THR A 173 0.09 -0.03 -20.59
N PRO A 174 0.43 -0.03 -21.91
CA PRO A 174 -0.49 -0.53 -22.93
C PRO A 174 -0.94 -1.97 -22.70
N PHE A 175 0.01 -2.87 -22.39
CA PHE A 175 -0.29 -4.26 -22.05
C PHE A 175 -1.20 -4.36 -20.83
N LEU A 176 -0.88 -3.61 -19.76
CA LEU A 176 -1.66 -3.65 -18.52
C LEU A 176 -3.12 -3.23 -18.76
N LEU A 177 -3.34 -2.18 -19.55
CA LEU A 177 -4.68 -1.70 -19.89
C LEU A 177 -5.45 -2.70 -20.76
N ASP A 178 -4.80 -3.30 -21.76
CA ASP A 178 -5.41 -4.33 -22.62
C ASP A 178 -5.79 -5.57 -21.79
N ALA A 179 -4.88 -6.08 -20.96
CA ALA A 179 -5.11 -7.27 -20.15
C ALA A 179 -6.27 -7.13 -19.15
N ILE A 180 -6.50 -5.93 -18.58
CA ILE A 180 -7.55 -5.69 -17.57
C ILE A 180 -8.96 -5.78 -18.15
N VAL A 181 -9.13 -5.46 -19.44
CA VAL A 181 -10.44 -5.49 -20.11
C VAL A 181 -10.76 -6.85 -20.74
N ARG A 182 -9.81 -7.80 -20.75
CA ARG A 182 -9.96 -9.14 -21.34
C ARG A 182 -10.76 -10.09 -20.45
N THR A 183 -12.08 -9.95 -20.50
CA THR A 183 -13.03 -10.82 -19.81
C THR A 183 -13.01 -12.27 -20.28
N ASP A 184 -12.53 -12.51 -21.51
CA ASP A 184 -12.36 -13.84 -22.07
C ASP A 184 -11.21 -14.62 -21.41
N TRP A 185 -10.31 -13.94 -20.68
CA TRP A 185 -9.15 -14.55 -20.03
C TRP A 185 -8.96 -14.12 -18.56
N PRO A 186 -9.83 -14.60 -17.64
CA PRO A 186 -9.82 -14.19 -16.23
C PRO A 186 -8.49 -14.45 -15.51
N ALA A 187 -7.78 -15.53 -15.90
CA ALA A 187 -6.50 -15.90 -15.31
C ALA A 187 -5.41 -14.82 -15.50
N VAL A 188 -5.46 -14.05 -16.59
CA VAL A 188 -4.54 -12.92 -16.86
C VAL A 188 -5.14 -11.61 -16.39
N GLN A 189 -6.43 -11.43 -16.62
CA GLN A 189 -7.16 -10.24 -16.22
C GLN A 189 -7.03 -9.96 -14.72
N ALA A 190 -7.20 -11.00 -13.88
CA ALA A 190 -7.19 -10.86 -12.43
C ALA A 190 -5.85 -10.37 -11.86
N PRO A 191 -4.69 -11.00 -12.16
CA PRO A 191 -3.39 -10.50 -11.72
C PRO A 191 -3.06 -9.11 -12.30
N CYS A 192 -3.35 -8.85 -13.58
CA CYS A 192 -3.14 -7.53 -14.18
C CYS A 192 -3.99 -6.45 -13.50
N SER A 193 -5.24 -6.76 -13.15
CA SER A 193 -6.11 -5.85 -12.39
C SER A 193 -5.55 -5.56 -11.00
N ARG A 194 -5.05 -6.58 -10.30
CA ARG A 194 -4.43 -6.42 -8.98
C ARG A 194 -3.14 -5.60 -9.05
N ILE A 195 -2.29 -5.79 -10.06
CA ILE A 195 -1.11 -4.95 -10.32
C ILE A 195 -1.52 -3.50 -10.52
N SER A 196 -2.50 -3.24 -11.40
CA SER A 196 -2.96 -1.89 -11.67
C SER A 196 -3.52 -1.21 -10.43
N ILE A 197 -4.37 -1.89 -9.66
CA ILE A 197 -4.91 -1.38 -8.40
C ILE A 197 -3.77 -1.06 -7.43
N ALA A 198 -2.83 -1.99 -7.20
CA ALA A 198 -1.71 -1.78 -6.31
C ALA A 198 -0.89 -0.52 -6.67
N LEU A 199 -0.58 -0.33 -7.96
CA LEU A 199 0.22 0.79 -8.44
C LEU A 199 -0.52 2.15 -8.41
N THR A 200 -1.86 2.14 -8.46
CA THR A 200 -2.68 3.37 -8.62
C THR A 200 -3.47 3.75 -7.38
N ILE A 201 -3.49 2.92 -6.33
CA ILE A 201 -4.15 3.24 -5.06
C ILE A 201 -3.71 4.65 -4.59
N PRO A 202 -4.67 5.59 -4.41
CA PRO A 202 -4.37 6.98 -4.12
C PRO A 202 -4.08 7.16 -2.63
N ILE A 203 -2.88 6.77 -2.21
CA ILE A 203 -2.40 7.00 -0.86
C ILE A 203 -1.49 8.22 -0.89
N ASP A 204 -2.07 9.39 -0.62
CA ASP A 204 -1.33 10.64 -0.39
C ASP A 204 -0.98 10.73 1.10
N VAL A 205 0.04 9.96 1.49
CA VAL A 205 0.53 9.95 2.87
C VAL A 205 1.65 10.95 2.98
N ASP A 206 1.48 11.91 3.89
CA ASP A 206 2.61 12.67 4.40
C ASP A 206 3.70 11.68 4.82
N PRO A 207 4.91 11.71 4.21
CA PRO A 207 5.96 10.75 4.49
C PRO A 207 6.41 10.75 5.96
N ASP A 208 6.01 11.75 6.76
CA ASP A 208 6.21 11.79 8.20
C ASP A 208 5.11 11.16 9.04
N MET A 209 4.00 10.71 8.44
CA MET A 209 2.94 10.09 9.19
C MET A 209 3.49 8.83 9.89
N PRO A 210 3.62 8.86 11.23
CA PRO A 210 4.28 7.82 11.96
C PRO A 210 3.46 6.54 11.82
N VAL A 211 4.15 5.41 11.81
CA VAL A 211 3.43 4.15 11.81
C VAL A 211 2.80 3.97 13.18
N LEU A 212 1.47 4.10 13.23
CA LEU A 212 0.71 4.00 14.47
C LEU A 212 0.98 2.64 15.12
N VAL A 213 1.56 2.66 16.31
CA VAL A 213 1.70 1.50 17.18
C VAL A 213 0.77 1.75 18.36
N ILE A 214 -0.36 1.05 18.39
CA ILE A 214 -1.16 0.99 19.61
C ILE A 214 -0.43 0.02 20.53
N ALA A 215 0.27 0.55 21.53
CA ALA A 215 0.64 -0.26 22.67
C ALA A 215 -0.67 -0.80 23.28
N PRO A 216 -0.77 -2.11 23.60
CA PRO A 216 -1.91 -2.59 24.37
C PRO A 216 -2.00 -1.72 25.63
N ARG A 217 -3.16 -1.08 25.87
CA ARG A 217 -3.38 -0.27 27.07
C ARG A 217 -2.96 -1.12 28.27
N SER A 218 -1.88 -0.72 28.95
CA SER A 218 -1.55 -1.30 30.25
C SER A 218 -2.79 -1.15 31.11
N ALA A 219 -3.33 -2.28 31.57
CA ALA A 219 -4.43 -2.30 32.51
C ALA A 219 -3.94 -1.69 33.83
N GLU A 220 -3.98 -0.37 33.94
CA GLU A 220 -3.64 0.34 35.16
C GLU A 220 -4.89 0.57 36.01
N HIS A 221 -4.84 -0.02 37.21
CA HIS A 221 -5.53 0.36 38.44
C HIS A 221 -7.01 -0.01 38.63
N VAL A 222 -7.26 -1.26 39.06
CA VAL A 222 -8.20 -1.48 40.17
C VAL A 222 -7.39 -1.35 41.47
N VAL A 223 -7.37 -0.14 42.04
CA VAL A 223 -6.99 0.04 43.44
C VAL A 223 -8.16 -0.47 44.28
N GLU A 224 -8.08 -1.72 44.70
CA GLU A 224 -8.91 -2.23 45.79
C GLU A 224 -8.43 -1.59 47.10
N ARG A 225 -9.10 -0.50 47.52
CA ARG A 225 -9.13 -0.11 48.92
C ARG A 225 -10.07 -1.06 49.64
N ALA A 226 -9.54 -2.13 50.23
CA ALA A 226 -10.23 -2.87 51.28
C ALA A 226 -10.11 -2.06 52.59
N SER A 227 -11.27 -1.74 53.16
CA SER A 227 -11.44 -1.18 54.51
C SER A 227 -11.36 -2.27 55.57
#